data_AF-A0A917ZP70-F1
#
_entry.id   AF-A0A917ZP70-F1
#
_cell.length_a   1.000
_cell.length_b   1.000
_cell.length_c   1.000
_cell.angle_alpha   90.00
_cell.angle_beta   90.00
_cell.angle_gamma   90.00
#
_symmetry.space_group_name_H-M   'P 1'
#
loop_
_entity.id
_entity.type
_entity.pdbx_description
1 polymer ?
#
loop_
_entity_poly.entity_id
_entity_poly.type
_entity_poly.pdbx_seq_one_letter_code
_entity_poly.pdbx_strand_id
1 'polypeptide(L)'
;MLLTLLMYLLLGAAAGVTAGLFGIGGGLLIVPVLVFSFGLQGVSPQVLTHAAVATSLATIVVTSISSILAHHKRGAVRWKLFRPLALGILVGAYFGVRTAGRLEGEMLQLLIGCFALAVALQLALGLKPSQSTGQEPSAASLGAAGGVIGWASALFGIGGGTLTVPYLSWRHVRIQEAIATSSACGLPIALMGACTNIYEGWGHEGLPEWSLGYVYLPAFFGIVLTSPFFARLGAHWAHSLPASLLRRVFAAFLALVGLRFIIGNLM
;
A
#
# COMPACT_ATOMS: atom_id res chain seq x y z
N MET A 1 -9.62 10.53 21.96
CA MET A 1 -10.37 9.25 21.86
C MET A 1 -11.48 9.33 20.80
N LEU A 2 -12.62 9.99 21.02
CA LEU A 2 -13.72 10.02 20.04
C LEU A 2 -13.34 10.69 18.69
N LEU A 3 -12.68 11.86 18.75
CA LEU A 3 -12.21 12.56 17.55
C LEU A 3 -11.19 11.74 16.76
N THR A 4 -10.29 11.05 17.46
CA THR A 4 -9.27 10.19 16.85
C THR A 4 -9.90 9.00 16.12
N LEU A 5 -10.89 8.36 16.75
CA LEU A 5 -11.63 7.26 16.14
C LEU A 5 -12.40 7.72 14.89
N LEU A 6 -13.06 8.88 14.97
CA LEU A 6 -13.77 9.47 13.83
C LEU A 6 -12.82 9.76 12.65
N MET A 7 -11.63 10.30 12.94
CA MET A 7 -10.58 10.51 11.93
C MET A 7 -10.17 9.19 11.27
N TYR A 8 -10.00 8.10 12.01
CA TYR A 8 -9.66 6.80 11.44
C TYR A 8 -10.78 6.18 10.61
N LEU A 9 -12.04 6.37 11.01
CA LEU A 9 -13.20 5.95 10.22
C LEU A 9 -13.26 6.72 8.89
N LEU A 10 -13.06 8.04 8.91
CA LEU A 10 -13.00 8.88 7.72
C LEU A 10 -11.82 8.52 6.81
N LEU A 11 -10.65 8.28 7.41
CA LEU A 11 -9.47 7.78 6.70
C LEU A 11 -9.78 6.43 6.04
N GLY A 12 -10.41 5.50 6.76
CA GLY A 12 -10.81 4.22 6.20
C GLY A 12 -11.81 4.36 5.06
N ALA A 13 -12.74 5.31 5.14
CA ALA A 13 -13.66 5.59 4.03
C ALA A 13 -12.91 6.11 2.79
N ALA A 14 -12.03 7.10 2.96
CA ALA A 14 -11.21 7.66 1.88
C ALA A 14 -10.24 6.63 1.27
N ALA A 15 -9.57 5.86 2.12
CA ALA A 15 -8.68 4.77 1.71
C ALA A 15 -9.44 3.66 0.98
N GLY A 16 -10.65 3.31 1.46
CA GLY A 16 -11.55 2.40 0.79
C GLY A 16 -11.89 2.88 -0.61
N VAL A 17 -12.41 4.11 -0.75
CA VAL A 17 -12.76 4.70 -2.05
C VAL A 17 -11.56 4.67 -3.01
N THR A 18 -10.40 5.16 -2.58
CA THR A 18 -9.18 5.16 -3.42
C THR A 18 -8.69 3.76 -3.78
N ALA A 19 -8.74 2.81 -2.84
CA ALA A 19 -8.42 1.40 -3.12
C ALA A 19 -9.36 0.79 -4.16
N GLY A 20 -10.66 1.05 -4.07
CA GLY A 20 -11.67 0.57 -5.03
C GLY A 20 -11.52 1.19 -6.42
N LEU A 21 -11.14 2.47 -6.47
CA LEU A 21 -10.98 3.23 -7.71
C LEU A 21 -9.72 2.87 -8.51
N PHE A 22 -8.59 2.73 -7.82
CA PHE A 22 -7.28 2.58 -8.46
C PHE A 22 -6.68 1.18 -8.31
N GLY A 23 -7.24 0.32 -7.45
CA GLY A 23 -6.71 -1.02 -7.19
C GLY A 23 -5.35 -1.04 -6.49
N ILE A 24 -4.91 0.08 -5.92
CA ILE A 24 -3.60 0.28 -5.27
C ILE A 24 -3.56 -0.07 -3.78
N GLY A 25 -4.67 -0.59 -3.23
CA GLY A 25 -4.69 -1.14 -1.87
C GLY A 25 -4.61 -0.10 -0.74
N GLY A 26 -4.98 1.17 -0.97
CA GLY A 26 -5.14 2.21 0.07
C GLY A 26 -3.86 2.70 0.75
N GLY A 27 -2.79 1.91 0.80
CA GLY A 27 -1.57 2.19 1.59
C GLY A 27 -0.87 3.50 1.25
N LEU A 28 -0.86 3.89 -0.03
CA LEU A 28 -0.34 5.19 -0.50
C LEU A 28 -1.05 6.39 0.14
N LEU A 29 -2.31 6.22 0.55
CA LEU A 29 -3.09 7.23 1.26
C LEU A 29 -2.99 7.01 2.78
N ILE A 30 -3.06 5.76 3.24
CA ILE A 30 -3.10 5.43 4.67
C ILE A 30 -1.80 5.83 5.38
N VAL A 31 -0.62 5.48 4.85
CA VAL A 31 0.66 5.73 5.53
C VAL A 31 0.86 7.23 5.81
N PRO A 32 0.74 8.14 4.82
CA PRO A 32 0.95 9.56 5.08
C PRO A 32 -0.04 10.18 6.06
N VAL A 33 -1.31 9.77 5.98
CA VAL A 33 -2.32 10.28 6.91
C VAL A 33 -2.07 9.75 8.32
N LEU A 34 -1.61 8.50 8.47
CA LEU A 34 -1.22 7.96 9.77
C LEU A 34 0.01 8.66 10.34
N VAL A 35 1.05 8.94 9.54
CA VAL A 35 2.22 9.73 9.97
C VAL A 35 1.77 11.09 10.52
N PHE A 36 0.92 11.81 9.79
CA PHE A 36 0.40 13.11 10.25
C PHE A 36 -0.47 12.97 11.51
N SER A 37 -1.37 11.99 11.52
CA SER A 37 -2.28 11.69 12.62
C SER A 37 -1.53 11.34 13.91
N PHE A 38 -0.48 10.54 13.82
CA PHE A 38 0.37 10.14 14.95
C PHE A 38 1.22 11.32 15.43
N GLY A 39 1.70 12.18 14.53
CA GLY A 39 2.38 13.42 14.91
C GLY A 39 1.49 14.35 15.73
N LEU A 40 0.23 14.52 15.32
CA LEU A 40 -0.76 15.30 16.08
C LEU A 40 -1.12 14.69 17.44
N GLN A 41 -0.90 13.38 17.61
CA GLN A 41 -1.15 12.67 18.87
C GLN A 41 0.08 12.66 19.78
N GLY A 42 1.19 13.27 19.37
CA GLY A 42 2.43 13.27 20.15
C GLY A 42 3.13 11.92 20.20
N VAL A 43 2.88 11.03 19.22
CA VAL A 43 3.62 9.77 19.09
C VAL A 43 5.09 10.09 18.82
N SER A 44 5.98 9.40 19.51
CA SER A 44 7.43 9.57 19.40
C SER A 44 7.89 9.47 17.92
N PRO A 45 8.67 10.45 17.41
CA PRO A 45 9.18 10.42 16.03
C PRO A 45 9.97 9.16 15.67
N GLN A 46 10.62 8.55 16.67
CA GLN A 46 11.41 7.33 16.51
C GLN A 46 10.57 6.13 16.06
N VAL A 47 9.32 6.03 16.51
CA VAL A 47 8.44 4.89 16.19
C VAL A 47 7.29 5.27 15.26
N LEU A 48 7.01 6.57 15.12
CA LEU A 48 5.86 7.12 14.39
C LEU A 48 5.76 6.59 12.95
N THR A 49 6.84 6.68 12.17
CA THR A 49 6.82 6.27 10.76
C THR A 49 6.69 4.74 10.63
N HIS A 50 7.40 3.99 11.46
CA HIS A 50 7.32 2.53 11.50
C HIS A 50 5.91 2.06 11.87
N ALA A 51 5.30 2.71 12.87
CA ALA A 51 3.94 2.41 13.28
C ALA A 51 2.91 2.70 12.19
N ALA A 52 3.09 3.79 11.45
CA ALA A 52 2.21 4.14 10.33
C ALA A 52 2.30 3.10 9.19
N VAL A 53 3.52 2.69 8.83
CA VAL A 53 3.77 1.66 7.81
C VAL A 53 3.20 0.30 8.24
N ALA A 54 3.48 -0.13 9.48
CA ALA A 54 3.00 -1.39 10.03
C ALA A 54 1.47 -1.45 10.11
N THR A 55 0.84 -0.38 10.59
CA THR A 55 -0.61 -0.27 10.68
C THR A 55 -1.24 -0.29 9.29
N SER A 56 -0.66 0.40 8.31
CA SER A 56 -1.11 0.32 6.92
C SER A 56 -1.05 -1.11 6.38
N LEU A 57 0.09 -1.80 6.54
CA LEU A 57 0.23 -3.20 6.11
C LEU A 57 -0.82 -4.11 6.77
N ALA A 58 -1.08 -3.95 8.08
CA ALA A 58 -2.14 -4.68 8.76
C ALA A 58 -3.52 -4.41 8.13
N THR A 59 -3.86 -3.15 7.85
CA THR A 59 -5.15 -2.81 7.20
C THR A 59 -5.25 -3.37 5.77
N ILE A 60 -4.12 -3.46 5.06
CA ILE A 60 -4.07 -4.03 3.71
C ILE A 60 -4.43 -5.51 3.72
N VAL A 61 -4.10 -6.27 4.77
CA VAL A 61 -4.51 -7.69 4.88
C VAL A 61 -6.01 -7.83 4.66
N VAL A 62 -6.81 -7.02 5.36
CA VAL A 62 -8.28 -7.10 5.30
C VAL A 62 -8.82 -6.62 3.96
N THR A 63 -8.30 -5.51 3.44
CA THR A 63 -8.75 -4.96 2.15
C THR A 63 -8.34 -5.83 0.97
N SER A 64 -7.17 -6.46 1.01
CA SER A 64 -6.69 -7.42 0.02
C SER A 64 -7.54 -8.69 0.00
N ILE A 65 -7.94 -9.23 1.16
CA ILE A 65 -8.87 -10.39 1.19
C ILE A 65 -10.18 -10.05 0.47
N SER A 66 -10.79 -8.90 0.79
CA SER A 66 -12.02 -8.46 0.12
C SER A 66 -11.82 -8.29 -1.40
N SER A 67 -10.70 -7.71 -1.81
CA SER A 67 -10.38 -7.47 -3.23
C SER A 67 -10.13 -8.77 -4.01
N ILE A 68 -9.38 -9.72 -3.41
CA ILE A 68 -9.12 -11.05 -3.97
C ILE A 68 -10.44 -11.76 -4.22
N LEU A 69 -11.34 -11.78 -3.25
CA LEU A 69 -12.63 -12.44 -3.38
C LEU A 69 -13.46 -11.84 -4.52
N ALA A 70 -13.47 -10.51 -4.66
CA ALA A 70 -14.18 -9.83 -5.73
C ALA A 70 -13.61 -10.14 -7.13
N HIS A 71 -12.29 -10.14 -7.27
CA HIS A 71 -11.62 -10.41 -8.55
C HIS A 71 -11.59 -11.90 -8.91
N HIS A 72 -11.48 -12.78 -7.93
CA HIS A 72 -11.49 -14.23 -8.12
C HIS A 72 -12.85 -14.71 -8.65
N LYS A 73 -13.95 -14.19 -8.10
CA LYS A 73 -15.32 -14.48 -8.60
C LYS A 73 -15.52 -14.11 -10.07
N ARG A 74 -14.74 -13.17 -10.59
CA ARG A 74 -14.78 -12.73 -11.99
C ARG A 74 -13.78 -13.46 -12.90
N GLY A 75 -13.05 -14.45 -12.39
CA GLY A 75 -12.07 -15.23 -13.16
C GLY A 75 -10.84 -14.43 -13.65
N ALA A 76 -10.61 -13.22 -13.13
CA ALA A 76 -9.57 -12.31 -13.64
C ALA A 76 -8.19 -12.56 -13.02
N VAL A 77 -8.10 -13.29 -11.91
CA VAL A 77 -6.84 -13.54 -11.19
C VAL A 77 -6.03 -14.63 -11.91
N ARG A 78 -4.80 -14.31 -12.34
CA ARG A 78 -3.90 -15.25 -13.01
C ARG A 78 -3.01 -15.97 -11.99
N TRP A 79 -3.53 -17.06 -11.42
CA TRP A 79 -2.85 -17.86 -10.39
C TRP A 79 -1.48 -18.40 -10.79
N LYS A 80 -1.28 -18.69 -12.09
CA LYS A 80 0.03 -19.12 -12.63
C LYS A 80 1.11 -18.05 -12.46
N LEU A 81 0.75 -16.77 -12.56
CA LEU A 81 1.67 -15.65 -12.36
C LEU A 81 1.80 -15.31 -10.88
N PHE A 82 0.67 -15.36 -10.15
CA PHE A 82 0.62 -15.07 -8.72
C PHE A 82 1.55 -15.95 -7.90
N ARG A 83 1.54 -17.28 -8.09
CA ARG A 83 2.31 -18.22 -7.23
C ARG A 83 3.81 -17.89 -7.14
N PRO A 84 4.56 -17.80 -8.26
CA PRO A 84 5.98 -17.45 -8.18
C PRO A 84 6.20 -16.02 -7.66
N LEU A 85 5.36 -15.05 -8.04
CA LEU A 85 5.40 -13.70 -7.48
C LEU A 85 5.24 -13.70 -5.96
N ALA A 86 4.24 -14.41 -5.44
CA ALA A 86 3.91 -14.50 -4.03
C ALA A 86 5.07 -15.09 -3.21
N LEU A 87 5.73 -16.13 -3.72
CA LEU A 87 6.91 -16.71 -3.06
C LEU A 87 8.04 -15.69 -2.95
N GLY A 88 8.35 -14.99 -4.04
CA GLY A 88 9.33 -13.89 -4.02
C GLY A 88 8.93 -12.78 -3.06
N ILE A 89 7.66 -12.37 -3.12
CA ILE A 89 7.07 -11.33 -2.28
C ILE A 89 7.22 -11.63 -0.79
N LEU A 90 6.99 -12.87 -0.35
CA LEU A 90 7.12 -13.22 1.07
C LEU A 90 8.55 -12.97 1.55
N VAL A 91 9.54 -13.41 0.79
CA VAL A 91 10.96 -13.18 1.10
C VAL A 91 11.28 -11.69 1.06
N GLY A 92 10.87 -11.01 -0.02
CA GLY A 92 11.08 -9.59 -0.22
C GLY A 92 10.48 -8.75 0.90
N ALA A 93 9.23 -8.98 1.27
CA ALA A 93 8.51 -8.22 2.28
C ALA A 93 9.15 -8.37 3.67
N TYR A 94 9.59 -9.58 4.04
CA TYR A 94 10.35 -9.78 5.28
C TYR A 94 11.62 -8.92 5.30
N PHE A 95 12.42 -8.97 4.25
CA PHE A 95 13.62 -8.13 4.16
C PHE A 95 13.29 -6.65 4.04
N GLY A 96 12.18 -6.28 3.42
CA GLY A 96 11.70 -4.89 3.32
C GLY A 96 11.42 -4.29 4.69
N VAL A 97 10.72 -5.02 5.56
CA VAL A 97 10.50 -4.59 6.95
C VAL A 97 11.81 -4.54 7.72
N ARG A 98 12.70 -5.52 7.56
CA ARG A 98 14.03 -5.52 8.20
C ARG A 98 14.92 -4.38 7.71
N THR A 99 14.76 -3.94 6.47
CA THR A 99 15.41 -2.72 5.96
C THR A 99 14.76 -1.50 6.60
N ALA A 100 13.42 -1.43 6.62
CA ALA A 100 12.68 -0.32 7.22
C ALA A 100 13.11 -0.09 8.68
N GLY A 101 13.14 -1.13 9.51
CA GLY A 101 13.51 -1.05 10.92
C GLY A 101 14.96 -0.65 11.21
N ARG A 102 15.83 -0.58 10.19
CA ARG A 102 17.20 -0.05 10.32
C ARG A 102 17.32 1.40 9.87
N LEU A 103 16.29 1.95 9.24
CA LEU A 103 16.26 3.34 8.80
C LEU A 103 15.61 4.18 9.89
N GLU A 104 16.14 5.39 10.07
CA GLU A 104 15.49 6.39 10.91
C GLU A 104 14.15 6.82 10.31
N GLY A 105 13.21 7.21 11.17
CA GLY A 105 11.86 7.60 10.75
C GLY A 105 11.84 8.73 9.71
N GLU A 106 12.82 9.64 9.76
CA GLU A 106 13.00 10.76 8.83
C GLU A 106 13.43 10.28 7.44
N MET A 107 14.45 9.41 7.39
CA MET A 107 14.90 8.78 6.15
C MET A 107 13.78 7.96 5.50
N LEU A 108 12.99 7.25 6.32
CA LEU A 108 11.84 6.49 5.82
C LEU A 108 10.77 7.41 5.23
N GLN A 109 10.48 8.55 5.87
CA GLN A 109 9.58 9.57 5.31
C GLN A 109 10.10 10.16 4.00
N LEU A 110 11.40 10.46 3.90
CA LEU A 110 12.03 10.94 2.67
C LEU A 110 11.85 9.93 1.52
N LEU A 111 12.11 8.65 1.77
CA LEU A 111 11.94 7.59 0.78
C LEU A 111 10.46 7.45 0.36
N ILE A 112 9.52 7.47 1.32
CA ILE A 112 8.08 7.45 1.02
C ILE A 112 7.70 8.68 0.20
N GLY A 113 8.25 9.86 0.52
CA GLY A 113 7.96 11.11 -0.17
C GLY A 113 8.44 11.12 -1.62
N CYS A 114 9.69 10.67 -1.85
CA CYS A 114 10.23 10.48 -3.19
C CYS A 114 9.42 9.46 -4.01
N PHE A 115 9.03 8.35 -3.37
CA PHE A 115 8.18 7.34 -4.01
C PHE A 115 6.80 7.90 -4.35
N ALA A 116 6.16 8.65 -3.45
CA ALA A 116 4.88 9.30 -3.68
C ALA A 116 4.94 10.28 -4.85
N LEU A 117 6.01 11.07 -4.97
CA LEU A 117 6.22 11.97 -6.11
C LEU A 117 6.41 11.22 -7.43
N ALA A 118 7.18 10.13 -7.42
CA ALA A 118 7.36 9.31 -8.61
C ALA A 118 6.01 8.74 -9.10
N VAL A 119 5.19 8.22 -8.18
CA VAL A 119 3.84 7.72 -8.50
C VAL A 119 2.91 8.86 -8.94
N ALA A 120 2.98 10.03 -8.28
CA ALA A 120 2.22 11.21 -8.66
C ALA A 120 2.51 11.63 -10.10
N LEU A 121 3.80 11.68 -10.46
CA LEU A 121 4.25 12.01 -11.81
C LEU A 121 3.78 10.96 -12.83
N GLN A 122 3.91 9.67 -12.51
CA GLN A 122 3.43 8.57 -13.35
C GLN A 122 1.93 8.70 -13.65
N LEU A 123 1.12 9.00 -12.62
CA LEU A 123 -0.32 9.22 -12.76
C LEU A 123 -0.63 10.48 -13.56
N ALA A 124 0.09 11.59 -13.31
CA ALA A 124 -0.13 12.86 -14.00
C ALA A 124 0.18 12.77 -15.50
N LEU A 125 1.32 12.16 -15.85
CA LEU A 125 1.74 11.93 -17.24
C LEU A 125 0.89 10.86 -17.94
N GLY A 126 0.12 10.08 -17.17
CA GLY A 126 -0.75 9.04 -17.71
C GLY A 126 0.02 8.00 -18.50
N LEU A 127 1.27 7.71 -18.10
CA LEU A 127 2.15 6.75 -18.76
C LEU A 127 1.44 5.40 -18.81
N LYS A 128 0.95 5.05 -20.00
CA LYS A 128 0.35 3.74 -20.24
C LYS A 128 1.49 2.77 -20.56
N PRO A 129 1.63 1.66 -19.82
CA PRO A 129 2.49 0.57 -20.24
C PRO A 129 2.14 0.19 -21.69
N SER A 130 3.11 0.27 -22.60
CA SER A 130 2.93 -0.17 -23.97
C SER A 130 2.66 -1.68 -23.99
N GLN A 131 1.59 -2.09 -24.68
CA GLN A 131 1.33 -3.50 -24.95
C GLN A 131 2.27 -3.95 -26.08
N SER A 132 3.49 -4.39 -25.75
CA SER A 132 4.32 -5.08 -26.73
C SER A 132 3.92 -6.56 -26.79
N THR A 133 3.94 -7.13 -28.00
CA THR A 133 3.77 -8.58 -28.25
C THR A 133 5.04 -9.32 -27.84
N GLY A 134 4.98 -10.14 -26.78
CA GLY A 134 6.14 -10.86 -26.25
C GLY A 134 5.79 -12.09 -25.41
N GLN A 135 6.81 -12.93 -25.16
CA GLN A 135 6.71 -14.25 -24.51
C GLN A 135 6.37 -14.16 -23.01
N GLU A 136 5.59 -15.11 -22.48
CA GLU A 136 5.20 -15.13 -21.06
C GLU A 136 6.44 -15.21 -20.13
N PRO A 137 6.47 -14.45 -19.00
CA PRO A 137 7.59 -14.45 -18.07
C PRO A 137 7.80 -15.81 -17.38
N SER A 138 9.07 -16.20 -17.23
CA SER A 138 9.44 -17.45 -16.53
C SER A 138 9.17 -17.35 -15.02
N ALA A 139 8.92 -18.49 -14.36
CA ALA A 139 8.66 -18.54 -12.92
C ALA A 139 9.81 -17.93 -12.09
N ALA A 140 11.06 -18.14 -12.49
CA ALA A 140 12.22 -17.55 -11.83
C ALA A 140 12.24 -16.01 -11.93
N SER A 141 11.94 -15.47 -13.11
CA SER A 141 11.87 -14.02 -13.31
C SER A 141 10.73 -13.37 -12.50
N LEU A 142 9.60 -14.07 -12.39
CA LEU A 142 8.46 -13.67 -11.56
C LEU A 142 8.81 -13.72 -10.07
N GLY A 143 9.52 -14.76 -9.62
CA GLY A 143 10.00 -14.85 -8.24
C GLY A 143 10.98 -13.73 -7.88
N ALA A 144 11.97 -13.46 -8.73
CA ALA A 144 12.91 -12.36 -8.51
C ALA A 144 12.22 -10.99 -8.47
N ALA A 145 11.33 -10.74 -9.43
CA ALA A 145 10.52 -9.51 -9.44
C ALA A 145 9.62 -9.41 -8.21
N GLY A 146 9.02 -10.53 -7.79
CA GLY A 146 8.25 -10.63 -6.56
C GLY A 146 9.07 -10.23 -5.33
N GLY A 147 10.34 -10.65 -5.25
CA GLY A 147 11.26 -10.24 -4.20
C GLY A 147 11.46 -8.72 -4.12
N VAL A 148 11.78 -8.08 -5.25
CA VAL A 148 11.97 -6.62 -5.31
C VAL A 148 10.66 -5.89 -4.99
N ILE A 149 9.54 -6.35 -5.56
CA ILE A 149 8.22 -5.78 -5.32
C ILE A 149 7.84 -5.91 -3.84
N GLY A 150 8.03 -7.08 -3.23
CA GLY A 150 7.73 -7.32 -1.82
C GLY A 150 8.57 -6.43 -0.91
N TRP A 151 9.88 -6.33 -1.19
CA TRP A 151 10.81 -5.48 -0.45
C TRP A 151 10.39 -4.01 -0.49
N ALA A 152 10.20 -3.46 -1.69
CA ALA A 152 9.78 -2.07 -1.85
C ALA A 152 8.38 -1.84 -1.27
N SER A 153 7.43 -2.75 -1.48
CA SER A 153 6.06 -2.56 -1.03
C SER A 153 5.94 -2.58 0.51
N ALA A 154 6.72 -3.44 1.18
CA ALA A 154 6.76 -3.48 2.64
C ALA A 154 7.45 -2.25 3.24
N LEU A 155 8.49 -1.72 2.59
CA LEU A 155 9.14 -0.46 3.00
C LEU A 155 8.17 0.71 3.00
N PHE A 156 7.34 0.83 1.96
CA PHE A 156 6.41 1.94 1.80
C PHE A 156 5.03 1.70 2.41
N GLY A 157 4.76 0.50 2.93
CA GLY A 157 3.46 0.13 3.50
C GLY A 157 2.31 0.10 2.47
N ILE A 158 2.57 -0.39 1.27
CA ILE A 158 1.63 -0.37 0.13
C ILE A 158 1.21 -1.79 -0.33
N GLY A 159 -0.03 -1.91 -0.81
CA GLY A 159 -0.65 -3.19 -1.16
C GLY A 159 -0.47 -3.58 -2.63
N GLY A 160 0.79 -3.75 -3.08
CA GLY A 160 1.18 -4.37 -4.36
C GLY A 160 0.78 -3.65 -5.67
N GLY A 161 -0.36 -2.96 -5.73
CA GLY A 161 -0.96 -2.35 -6.92
C GLY A 161 -0.07 -1.37 -7.67
N THR A 162 0.70 -0.58 -6.93
CA THR A 162 1.58 0.45 -7.47
C THR A 162 2.77 -0.09 -8.23
N LEU A 163 3.29 -1.25 -7.83
CA LEU A 163 4.50 -1.85 -8.41
C LEU A 163 4.17 -3.08 -9.27
N THR A 164 3.25 -3.93 -8.80
CA THR A 164 2.91 -5.18 -9.46
C THR A 164 2.05 -4.96 -10.70
N VAL A 165 1.11 -4.01 -10.70
CA VAL A 165 0.30 -3.70 -11.90
C VAL A 165 1.18 -3.23 -13.06
N PRO A 166 2.02 -2.17 -12.92
CA PRO A 166 2.86 -1.75 -14.03
C PRO A 166 3.85 -2.84 -14.45
N TYR A 167 4.43 -3.58 -13.50
CA TYR A 167 5.29 -4.72 -13.82
C TYR A 167 4.57 -5.76 -14.68
N LEU A 168 3.41 -6.27 -14.24
CA LEU A 168 2.65 -7.28 -15.00
C LEU A 168 2.18 -6.74 -16.35
N SER A 169 1.81 -5.46 -16.41
CA SER A 169 1.44 -4.81 -17.67
C SER A 169 2.62 -4.68 -18.63
N TRP A 170 3.84 -4.42 -18.14
CA TRP A 170 5.07 -4.48 -18.95
C TRP A 170 5.43 -5.90 -19.37
N ARG A 171 5.00 -6.91 -18.59
CA ARG A 171 5.13 -8.33 -18.92
C ARG A 171 3.94 -8.89 -19.71
N HIS A 172 3.23 -8.03 -20.42
CA HIS A 172 2.20 -8.39 -21.42
C HIS A 172 0.91 -9.01 -20.83
N VAL A 173 0.65 -8.81 -19.54
CA VAL A 173 -0.61 -9.25 -18.91
C VAL A 173 -1.69 -8.20 -19.18
N ARG A 174 -2.89 -8.64 -19.56
CA ARG A 174 -4.03 -7.73 -19.80
C ARG A 174 -4.27 -6.88 -18.55
N ILE A 175 -4.55 -5.59 -18.72
CA ILE A 175 -4.61 -4.65 -17.60
C ILE A 175 -5.61 -5.09 -16.51
N GLN A 176 -6.75 -5.66 -16.88
CA GLN A 176 -7.74 -6.16 -15.92
C GLN A 176 -7.20 -7.36 -15.12
N GLU A 177 -6.44 -8.24 -15.77
CA GLU A 177 -5.78 -9.38 -15.14
C GLU A 177 -4.58 -8.95 -14.28
N ALA A 178 -3.86 -7.92 -14.72
CA ALA A 178 -2.75 -7.32 -13.97
C ALA A 178 -3.24 -6.69 -12.67
N ILE A 179 -4.33 -5.91 -12.72
CA ILE A 179 -5.00 -5.34 -11.54
C ILE A 179 -5.50 -6.45 -10.61
N ALA A 180 -6.21 -7.44 -11.15
CA ALA A 180 -6.73 -8.56 -10.36
C ALA A 180 -5.61 -9.37 -9.70
N THR A 181 -4.58 -9.76 -10.45
CA THR A 181 -3.44 -10.54 -9.94
C THR A 181 -2.61 -9.74 -8.95
N SER A 182 -2.41 -8.44 -9.18
CA SER A 182 -1.76 -7.55 -8.24
C SER A 182 -2.52 -7.40 -6.92
N SER A 183 -3.85 -7.31 -6.97
CA SER A 183 -4.66 -7.24 -5.75
C SER A 183 -4.47 -8.49 -4.89
N ALA A 184 -4.24 -9.64 -5.52
CA ALA A 184 -3.89 -10.88 -4.85
C ALA A 184 -2.48 -10.87 -4.26
N CYS A 185 -1.50 -10.31 -4.97
CA CYS A 185 -0.15 -10.09 -4.46
C CYS A 185 -0.10 -9.15 -3.24
N GLY A 186 -1.10 -8.28 -3.05
CA GLY A 186 -1.21 -7.42 -1.87
C GLY A 186 -1.30 -8.21 -0.55
N LEU A 187 -1.97 -9.36 -0.54
CA LEU A 187 -2.13 -10.19 0.67
C LEU A 187 -0.81 -10.74 1.22
N PRO A 188 0.05 -11.45 0.45
CA PRO A 188 1.33 -11.92 0.97
C PRO A 188 2.28 -10.78 1.36
N ILE A 189 2.26 -9.63 0.68
CA ILE A 189 3.02 -8.42 1.09
C ILE A 189 2.57 -7.98 2.48
N ALA A 190 1.26 -7.76 2.63
CA ALA A 190 0.66 -7.21 3.82
C ALA A 190 0.75 -8.16 5.02
N LEU A 191 0.52 -9.45 4.79
CA LEU A 191 0.58 -10.46 5.84
C LEU A 191 2.00 -10.61 6.38
N MET A 192 2.98 -10.84 5.50
CA MET A 192 4.38 -10.95 5.93
C MET A 192 4.87 -9.63 6.53
N GLY A 193 4.53 -8.51 5.91
CA GLY A 193 4.88 -7.18 6.39
C GLY A 193 4.32 -6.88 7.78
N ALA A 194 3.04 -7.16 8.02
CA ALA A 194 2.39 -6.98 9.32
C ALA A 194 2.98 -7.92 10.38
N CYS A 195 3.12 -9.22 10.09
CA CYS A 195 3.72 -10.17 11.03
C CYS A 195 5.16 -9.80 11.41
N THR A 196 5.97 -9.38 10.42
CA THR A 196 7.36 -8.97 10.68
C THR A 196 7.41 -7.68 11.49
N ASN A 197 6.53 -6.71 11.24
CA ASN A 197 6.46 -5.47 12.04
C ASN A 197 5.94 -5.70 13.46
N ILE A 198 5.02 -6.64 13.65
CA ILE A 198 4.57 -7.07 14.98
C ILE A 198 5.76 -7.64 15.76
N TYR A 199 6.55 -8.51 15.11
CA TYR A 199 7.74 -9.11 15.71
C TYR A 199 8.83 -8.07 16.02
N GLU A 200 9.19 -7.23 15.06
CA GLU A 200 10.27 -6.23 15.20
C GLU A 200 9.93 -5.13 16.21
N GLY A 201 8.65 -4.75 16.33
CA GLY A 201 8.21 -3.73 17.28
C GLY A 201 7.86 -4.28 18.66
N TRP A 202 7.97 -5.59 18.89
CA TRP A 202 7.47 -6.20 20.12
C TRP A 202 8.24 -5.69 21.34
N GLY A 203 7.53 -5.02 22.26
CA GLY A 203 8.13 -4.46 23.46
C GLY A 203 9.03 -3.24 23.21
N HIS A 204 8.97 -2.62 22.03
CA HIS A 204 9.74 -1.41 21.75
C HIS A 204 9.22 -0.23 22.59
N GLU A 205 10.11 0.48 23.25
CA GLU A 205 9.78 1.66 24.05
C GLU A 205 9.25 2.80 23.15
N GLY A 206 8.37 3.65 23.70
CA GLY A 206 7.79 4.79 22.98
C GLY A 206 6.60 4.46 22.08
N LEU A 207 6.19 3.20 21.97
CA LEU A 207 4.96 2.81 21.27
C LEU A 207 3.71 3.31 22.02
N PRO A 208 2.68 3.80 21.30
CA PRO A 208 1.41 4.15 21.92
C PRO A 208 0.77 2.96 22.65
N GLU A 209 -0.02 3.24 23.70
CA GLU A 209 -0.87 2.22 24.32
C GLU A 209 -1.76 1.55 23.27
N TRP A 210 -2.03 0.24 23.41
CA TRP A 210 -2.78 -0.56 22.44
C TRP A 210 -2.06 -0.83 21.11
N SER A 211 -0.73 -0.80 21.11
CA SER A 211 0.08 -1.25 19.97
C SER A 211 0.43 -2.74 20.10
N LEU A 212 0.29 -3.49 19.00
CA LEU A 212 0.78 -4.86 18.86
C LEU A 212 2.05 -4.82 17.99
N GLY A 213 3.21 -4.78 18.63
CA GLY A 213 4.44 -4.31 17.97
C GLY A 213 4.22 -2.94 17.35
N TYR A 214 4.70 -2.71 16.13
CA TYR A 214 4.44 -1.44 15.44
C TYR A 214 2.99 -1.26 14.97
N VAL A 215 2.10 -2.26 15.07
CA VAL A 215 0.71 -2.13 14.62
C VAL A 215 -0.14 -1.43 15.68
N TYR A 216 -0.60 -0.22 15.40
CA TYR A 216 -1.48 0.52 16.31
C TYR A 216 -2.94 0.10 16.13
N LEU A 217 -3.47 -0.64 17.12
CA LEU A 217 -4.79 -1.29 17.01
C LEU A 217 -5.97 -0.32 16.83
N PRO A 218 -6.05 0.83 17.52
CA PRO A 218 -7.15 1.77 17.34
C PRO A 218 -7.25 2.32 15.91
N ALA A 219 -6.12 2.63 15.27
CA ALA A 219 -6.09 3.03 13.87
C ALA A 219 -6.46 1.87 12.94
N PHE A 220 -5.91 0.67 13.19
CA PHE A 220 -6.25 -0.52 12.43
C PHE A 220 -7.76 -0.79 12.41
N PHE A 221 -8.40 -0.87 13.59
CA PHE A 221 -9.84 -1.12 13.67
C PHE A 221 -10.65 0.03 13.08
N GLY A 222 -10.29 1.28 13.38
CA GLY A 222 -10.97 2.45 12.81
C GLY A 222 -10.97 2.45 11.28
N ILE A 223 -9.84 2.11 10.65
CA ILE A 223 -9.72 2.05 9.18
C ILE A 223 -10.46 0.85 8.60
N VAL A 224 -10.33 -0.33 9.21
CA VAL A 224 -10.90 -1.58 8.68
C VAL A 224 -12.41 -1.62 8.78
N LEU A 225 -13.02 -0.92 9.75
CA LEU A 225 -14.48 -0.88 9.89
C LEU A 225 -15.18 -0.23 8.69
N THR A 226 -14.57 0.78 8.07
CA THR A 226 -15.18 1.52 6.94
C THR A 226 -14.58 1.13 5.58
N SER A 227 -13.30 0.80 5.52
CA SER A 227 -12.60 0.64 4.23
C SER A 227 -13.18 -0.42 3.29
N PRO A 228 -13.62 -1.63 3.72
CA PRO A 228 -14.18 -2.62 2.80
C PRO A 228 -15.50 -2.17 2.18
N PHE A 229 -16.33 -1.46 2.95
CA PHE A 229 -17.61 -0.92 2.47
C PHE A 229 -17.38 0.15 1.41
N PHE A 230 -16.52 1.13 1.71
CA PHE A 230 -16.21 2.22 0.79
C PHE A 230 -15.34 1.78 -0.40
N ALA A 231 -14.60 0.67 -0.30
CA ALA A 231 -13.93 0.07 -1.46
C ALA A 231 -14.90 -0.44 -2.52
N ARG A 232 -16.04 -0.99 -2.11
CA ARG A 232 -17.10 -1.38 -3.07
C ARG A 232 -17.70 -0.16 -3.74
N LEU A 233 -17.91 0.92 -2.99
CA LEU A 233 -18.41 2.19 -3.51
C LEU A 233 -17.43 2.83 -4.49
N GLY A 234 -16.14 2.87 -4.15
CA GLY A 234 -15.08 3.34 -5.03
C GLY A 234 -15.00 2.56 -6.34
N ALA A 235 -15.10 1.23 -6.29
CA ALA A 235 -15.13 0.39 -7.48
C ALA A 235 -16.36 0.66 -8.37
N HIS A 236 -17.50 1.03 -7.78
CA HIS A 236 -18.69 1.44 -8.53
C HIS A 236 -18.51 2.82 -9.18
N TRP A 237 -18.00 3.80 -8.43
CA TRP A 237 -17.73 5.16 -8.93
C TRP A 237 -16.65 5.21 -10.02
N ALA A 238 -15.73 4.24 -10.05
CA ALA A 238 -14.74 4.10 -11.12
C ALA A 238 -15.38 4.05 -12.53
N HIS A 239 -16.64 3.59 -12.63
CA HIS A 239 -17.38 3.57 -13.88
C HIS A 239 -18.18 4.84 -14.17
N SER A 240 -18.44 5.67 -13.15
CA SER A 240 -19.32 6.85 -13.25
C SER A 240 -18.55 8.16 -13.37
N LEU A 241 -17.31 8.21 -12.88
CA LEU A 241 -16.46 9.41 -12.89
C LEU A 241 -15.44 9.36 -14.03
N PRO A 242 -15.08 10.52 -14.63
CA PRO A 242 -14.03 10.57 -15.63
C PRO A 242 -12.68 10.16 -15.00
N ALA A 243 -12.11 9.06 -15.49
CA ALA A 243 -10.86 8.50 -14.99
C ALA A 243 -9.70 9.52 -14.98
N SER A 244 -9.72 10.49 -15.89
CA SER A 244 -8.75 11.58 -15.97
C SER A 244 -8.79 12.52 -14.77
N LEU A 245 -9.98 12.91 -14.29
CA LEU A 245 -10.16 13.77 -13.11
C LEU A 245 -9.62 13.07 -11.88
N LEU A 246 -10.05 11.82 -11.70
CA LEU A 246 -9.71 11.04 -10.53
C LEU A 246 -8.20 10.83 -10.40
N ARG A 247 -7.57 10.44 -11.51
CA ARG A 247 -6.11 10.30 -11.61
C ARG A 247 -5.38 11.61 -11.29
N ARG A 248 -5.88 12.76 -11.76
CA ARG A 248 -5.29 14.08 -11.46
C ARG A 248 -5.41 14.45 -10.00
N VAL A 249 -6.58 14.25 -9.39
CA VAL A 249 -6.81 14.54 -7.95
C VAL A 249 -5.87 13.69 -7.09
N PHE A 250 -5.77 12.39 -7.37
CA PHE A 250 -4.91 11.51 -6.60
C PHE A 250 -3.42 11.80 -6.84
N ALA A 251 -3.02 12.13 -8.07
CA ALA A 251 -1.66 12.60 -8.35
C ALA A 251 -1.34 13.89 -7.58
N ALA A 252 -2.25 14.86 -7.53
CA ALA A 252 -2.06 16.10 -6.77
C ALA A 252 -1.93 15.82 -5.26
N PHE A 253 -2.76 14.93 -4.71
CA PHE A 253 -2.64 14.49 -3.32
C PHE A 253 -1.26 13.87 -3.03
N LEU A 254 -0.82 12.92 -3.85
CA LEU A 254 0.49 12.28 -3.68
C LEU A 254 1.65 13.26 -3.86
N ALA A 255 1.52 14.24 -4.76
CA ALA A 255 2.52 15.28 -4.93
C ALA A 255 2.61 16.17 -3.68
N LEU A 256 1.48 16.60 -3.12
CA LEU A 256 1.44 17.38 -1.87
C LEU A 256 2.04 16.61 -0.70
N VAL A 257 1.67 15.33 -0.55
CA VAL A 257 2.24 14.45 0.48
C VAL A 257 3.74 14.30 0.30
N GLY A 258 4.19 14.00 -0.91
CA GLY A 258 5.59 13.76 -1.19
C GLY A 258 6.45 15.00 -0.96
N LEU A 259 5.98 16.17 -1.40
CA LEU A 259 6.61 17.45 -1.08
C LEU A 259 6.63 17.71 0.42
N ARG A 260 5.55 17.41 1.14
CA ARG A 260 5.47 17.64 2.59
C ARG A 260 6.49 16.79 3.35
N PHE A 261 6.65 15.51 3.00
CA PHE A 261 7.66 14.65 3.62
C PHE A 261 9.08 15.09 3.28
N ILE A 262 9.34 15.51 2.04
CA ILE A 262 10.68 15.97 1.65
C ILE A 262 11.03 17.27 2.36
N ILE A 263 10.15 18.27 2.29
CA ILE A 263 10.38 19.59 2.91
C ILE A 263 10.46 19.46 4.44
N GLY A 264 9.56 18.68 5.04
CA GLY A 264 9.50 18.54 6.50
C GLY A 264 10.66 17.78 7.13
N ASN A 265 11.49 17.08 6.35
CA ASN A 265 12.68 16.37 6.83
C ASN A 265 14.00 17.00 6.31
N LEU A 266 13.94 18.01 5.42
CA LEU A 266 15.12 18.72 4.90
C LEU A 266 15.30 20.13 5.48
N MET A 267 14.24 20.70 6.07
CA MET A 267 14.24 22.01 6.73
C MET A 267 14.22 21.86 8.24
#